data_AF-A0A973LU31-F1
#
_entry.id   AF-A0A973LU31-F1
#
_cell.length_a   1.000
_cell.length_b   1.000
_cell.length_c   1.000
_cell.angle_alpha   90.00
_cell.angle_beta   90.00
_cell.angle_gamma   90.00
#
_symmetry.space_group_name_H-M   'P 1'
#
loop_
_entity.id
_entity.type
_entity.pdbx_description
1 polymer ?
#
loop_
_entity_poly.entity_id
_entity_poly.type
_entity_poly.pdbx_seq_one_letter_code
_entity_poly.pdbx_strand_id
1 'polypeptide(L)'
;GRAYLTELHGIATGGDDAIGSLTLDTTGGVLHRVLQTARLSTRVAMLDVETVIDDYDRRFAIMDGREEVDDGTRQAVLAAFEDYLATLPTPSGPVEHVVKDVALRKGVGIGSAGLPSYNLLLEGRSQALENDVILYMKQAQVPAVARYVANEKAASYFLHQGHRTAESQRALQAYADPWLGYTTLGGVGQLVAEVSPYSADLDWDDVNEPDELRSIVRDLGRAVARMHSVADDESSHDLVDFSTEEAIVAVIDGDTDGFIAMLVDFAHRYGAQAREDHQRFVDLFRNGRLPGV
;
A
#
# COMPACT_ATOMS: atom_id res chain seq x y z
N GLY A 1 -13.14 -16.52 -3.41
CA GLY A 1 -14.09 -17.56 -3.00
C GLY A 1 -13.35 -18.80 -2.52
N ARG A 2 -13.34 -19.88 -3.30
CA ARG A 2 -12.79 -21.18 -2.86
C ARG A 2 -11.32 -21.13 -2.40
N ALA A 3 -10.43 -20.52 -3.18
CA ALA A 3 -9.01 -20.41 -2.83
C ALA A 3 -8.77 -19.65 -1.52
N TYR A 4 -9.54 -18.57 -1.29
CA TYR A 4 -9.51 -17.80 -0.05
C TYR A 4 -9.91 -18.67 1.15
N LEU A 5 -11.01 -19.42 1.05
CA LEU A 5 -11.45 -20.30 2.15
C LEU A 5 -10.49 -21.45 2.40
N THR A 6 -9.95 -22.08 1.35
CA THR A 6 -8.93 -23.13 1.51
C THR A 6 -7.71 -22.62 2.27
N GLU A 7 -7.24 -21.42 1.94
CA GLU A 7 -6.13 -20.78 2.64
C GLU A 7 -6.49 -20.49 4.10
N LEU A 8 -7.64 -19.84 4.33
CA LEU A 8 -8.08 -19.42 5.65
C LEU A 8 -8.35 -20.60 6.59
N HIS A 9 -8.96 -21.68 6.09
CA HIS A 9 -9.15 -22.93 6.83
C HIS A 9 -7.83 -23.59 7.19
N GLY A 10 -6.86 -23.58 6.28
CA GLY A 10 -5.53 -24.11 6.58
C GLY A 10 -4.85 -23.33 7.68
N ILE A 11 -4.93 -21.99 7.65
CA ILE A 11 -4.35 -21.14 8.69
C ILE A 11 -5.08 -21.34 10.03
N ALA A 12 -6.41 -21.30 10.04
CA ALA A 12 -7.21 -21.50 11.27
C ALA A 12 -7.01 -22.87 11.94
N THR A 13 -6.57 -23.89 11.19
CA THR A 13 -6.35 -25.26 11.74
C THR A 13 -4.90 -25.60 12.01
N GLY A 14 -3.96 -25.00 11.27
CA GLY A 14 -2.53 -25.34 11.29
C GLY A 14 -1.58 -24.20 11.64
N GLY A 15 -2.10 -23.00 11.93
CA GLY A 15 -1.32 -21.78 12.14
C GLY A 15 -0.81 -21.13 10.86
N ASP A 16 -0.16 -19.97 10.98
CA ASP A 16 0.28 -19.13 9.84
C ASP A 16 1.22 -19.85 8.85
N ASP A 17 1.98 -20.84 9.32
CA ASP A 17 2.90 -21.64 8.50
C ASP A 17 2.21 -22.76 7.70
N ALA A 18 0.92 -23.01 7.92
CA ALA A 18 0.24 -24.21 7.41
C ALA A 18 0.24 -24.34 5.87
N ILE A 19 0.22 -23.23 5.14
CA ILE A 19 0.12 -23.24 3.66
C ILE A 19 1.33 -22.58 2.95
N GLY A 20 2.24 -21.94 3.68
CA GLY A 20 3.46 -21.31 3.14
C GLY A 20 3.25 -20.06 2.28
N SER A 21 4.20 -19.14 2.30
CA SER A 21 4.11 -17.83 1.63
C SER A 21 4.11 -17.91 0.11
N LEU A 22 3.56 -16.89 -0.56
CA LEU A 22 3.71 -16.68 -2.00
C LEU A 22 5.13 -16.17 -2.29
N THR A 23 5.97 -17.02 -2.86
CA THR A 23 7.39 -16.76 -3.16
C THR A 23 7.74 -17.21 -4.57
N LEU A 24 8.97 -16.94 -5.00
CA LEU A 24 9.48 -17.47 -6.28
C LEU A 24 9.39 -19.01 -6.36
N ASP A 25 9.50 -19.72 -5.23
CA ASP A 25 9.49 -21.18 -5.21
C ASP A 25 8.06 -21.76 -5.19
N THR A 26 7.08 -21.00 -4.69
CA THR A 26 5.70 -21.49 -4.48
C THR A 26 4.69 -20.94 -5.50
N THR A 27 5.10 -19.96 -6.33
CA THR A 27 4.24 -19.34 -7.35
C THR A 27 4.57 -19.86 -8.74
N GLY A 28 3.58 -19.82 -9.64
CA GLY A 28 3.73 -20.08 -11.07
C GLY A 28 2.99 -19.05 -11.92
N GLY A 29 3.01 -19.22 -13.23
CA GLY A 29 2.22 -18.39 -14.16
C GLY A 29 2.55 -16.90 -14.06
N VAL A 30 1.52 -16.06 -14.08
CA VAL A 30 1.66 -14.60 -14.18
C VAL A 30 2.29 -13.98 -12.93
N LEU A 31 1.84 -14.37 -11.74
CA LEU A 31 2.39 -13.85 -10.48
C LEU A 31 3.89 -14.18 -10.35
N HIS A 32 4.30 -15.38 -10.75
CA HIS A 32 5.71 -15.75 -10.75
C HIS A 32 6.54 -14.82 -11.64
N ARG A 33 6.03 -14.46 -12.83
CA ARG A 33 6.70 -13.47 -13.71
C ARG A 33 6.81 -12.11 -13.04
N VAL A 34 5.76 -11.63 -12.36
CA VAL A 34 5.81 -10.37 -11.59
C VAL A 34 6.90 -10.41 -10.52
N LEU A 35 7.00 -11.52 -9.76
CA LEU A 35 8.05 -11.68 -8.76
C LEU A 35 9.45 -11.74 -9.36
N GLN A 36 9.61 -12.39 -10.52
CA GLN A 36 10.88 -12.40 -11.26
C GLN A 36 11.26 -11.00 -11.73
N THR A 37 10.31 -10.22 -12.25
CA THR A 37 10.53 -8.82 -12.67
C THR A 37 10.93 -7.96 -11.47
N ALA A 38 10.20 -8.04 -10.35
CA ALA A 38 10.53 -7.32 -9.12
C ALA A 38 11.94 -7.64 -8.60
N ARG A 39 12.40 -8.90 -8.76
CA ARG A 39 13.75 -9.33 -8.40
C ARG A 39 14.85 -8.70 -9.26
N LEU A 40 14.55 -8.34 -10.51
CA LEU A 40 15.49 -7.66 -11.40
C LEU A 40 15.58 -6.16 -11.11
N SER A 41 14.60 -5.59 -10.41
CA SER A 41 14.59 -4.18 -10.02
C SER A 41 15.73 -3.88 -9.06
N THR A 42 16.31 -2.68 -9.20
CA THR A 42 17.39 -2.20 -8.34
C THR A 42 17.10 -0.80 -7.86
N ARG A 43 17.59 -0.48 -6.67
CA ARG A 43 17.52 0.87 -6.12
C ARG A 43 18.17 1.90 -7.03
N VAL A 44 19.33 1.57 -7.62
CA VAL A 44 20.02 2.46 -8.55
C VAL A 44 19.16 2.79 -9.76
N ALA A 45 18.56 1.77 -10.39
CA ALA A 45 17.69 1.99 -11.55
C ALA A 45 16.46 2.86 -11.19
N MET A 46 15.86 2.65 -10.02
CA MET A 46 14.79 3.52 -9.52
C MET A 46 15.28 4.96 -9.31
N LEU A 47 16.41 5.14 -8.62
CA LEU A 47 16.97 6.47 -8.36
C LEU A 47 17.33 7.19 -9.66
N ASP A 48 17.87 6.51 -10.67
CA ASP A 48 18.22 7.12 -11.96
C ASP A 48 16.99 7.58 -12.75
N VAL A 49 15.82 6.98 -12.52
CA VAL A 49 14.54 7.47 -13.05
C VAL A 49 14.04 8.67 -12.26
N GLU A 50 14.11 8.61 -10.93
CA GLU A 50 13.46 9.56 -10.04
C GLU A 50 14.29 10.82 -9.74
N THR A 51 15.60 10.78 -9.97
CA THR A 51 16.58 11.81 -9.56
C THR A 51 17.56 12.15 -10.67
N VAL A 52 18.25 13.28 -10.51
CA VAL A 52 19.41 13.69 -11.31
C VAL A 52 20.61 13.92 -10.39
N ILE A 53 21.82 13.85 -10.95
CA ILE A 53 23.03 14.31 -10.25
C ILE A 53 23.23 15.80 -10.52
N ASP A 54 23.22 16.59 -9.46
CA ASP A 54 23.50 18.03 -9.47
C ASP A 54 24.47 18.36 -8.33
N ASP A 55 25.52 19.11 -8.63
CA ASP A 55 26.62 19.45 -7.69
C ASP A 55 27.11 18.25 -6.84
N TYR A 56 27.41 17.13 -7.51
CA TYR A 56 27.90 15.89 -6.90
C TYR A 56 26.94 15.18 -5.93
N ASP A 57 25.67 15.59 -5.86
CA ASP A 57 24.63 14.94 -5.05
C ASP A 57 23.37 14.63 -5.87
N ARG A 58 22.47 13.80 -5.32
CA ARG A 58 21.18 13.52 -5.93
C ARG A 58 20.15 14.59 -5.56
N ARG A 59 19.38 15.01 -6.55
CA ARG A 59 18.17 15.84 -6.40
C ARG A 59 17.05 15.23 -7.19
N PHE A 60 15.80 15.50 -6.80
CA PHE A 60 14.68 15.00 -7.56
C PHE A 60 14.68 15.56 -8.98
N ALA A 61 14.41 14.69 -9.96
CA ALA A 61 14.19 15.13 -11.33
C ALA A 61 12.85 15.86 -11.43
N ILE A 62 12.83 17.02 -12.09
CA ILE A 62 11.57 17.72 -12.40
C ILE A 62 10.93 17.02 -13.60
N MET A 63 9.72 16.51 -13.39
CA MET A 63 8.98 15.71 -14.37
C MET A 63 7.48 15.89 -14.16
N ASP A 64 6.67 15.35 -15.08
CA ASP A 64 5.22 15.42 -14.92
C ASP A 64 4.77 14.78 -13.60
N GLY A 65 3.89 15.50 -12.91
CA GLY A 65 3.46 15.18 -11.55
C GLY A 65 4.54 15.31 -10.46
N ARG A 66 5.73 15.88 -10.72
CA ARG A 66 6.71 16.23 -9.67
C ARG A 66 7.16 17.69 -9.79
N GLU A 67 6.93 18.45 -8.72
CA GLU A 67 7.21 19.88 -8.64
C GLU A 67 8.09 20.21 -7.44
N GLU A 68 8.89 21.27 -7.54
CA GLU A 68 9.61 21.84 -6.39
C GLU A 68 8.61 22.40 -5.37
N VAL A 69 9.03 22.37 -4.10
CA VAL A 69 8.28 23.00 -3.00
C VAL A 69 8.88 24.35 -2.64
N ASP A 70 8.03 25.30 -2.24
CA ASP A 70 8.52 26.55 -1.65
C ASP A 70 9.18 26.32 -0.28
N ASP A 71 9.96 27.30 0.19
CA ASP A 71 10.72 27.21 1.45
C ASP A 71 9.83 26.94 2.68
N GLY A 72 8.61 27.51 2.71
CA GLY A 72 7.68 27.33 3.81
C GLY A 72 7.15 25.91 3.86
N THR A 73 6.75 25.38 2.71
CA THR A 73 6.34 23.98 2.54
C THR A 73 7.49 23.04 2.90
N ARG A 74 8.71 23.31 2.42
CA ARG A 74 9.91 22.52 2.74
C ARG A 74 10.14 22.45 4.25
N GLN A 75 10.11 23.60 4.94
CA GLN A 75 10.29 23.65 6.40
C GLN A 75 9.22 22.87 7.16
N ALA A 76 7.96 22.97 6.73
CA ALA A 76 6.86 22.23 7.35
C ALA A 76 7.02 20.71 7.17
N VAL A 77 7.42 20.25 5.97
CA VAL A 77 7.67 18.83 5.68
C VAL A 77 8.86 18.31 6.49
N LEU A 78 9.94 19.08 6.60
CA LEU A 78 11.11 18.69 7.40
C LEU A 78 10.79 18.62 8.90
N ALA A 79 10.01 19.56 9.43
CA ALA A 79 9.56 19.48 10.82
C ALA A 79 8.71 18.22 11.06
N ALA A 80 7.79 17.91 10.15
CA ALA A 80 7.00 16.68 10.24
C ALA A 80 7.84 15.41 10.07
N PHE A 81 8.93 15.45 9.30
CA PHE A 81 9.87 14.35 9.16
C PHE A 81 10.61 14.05 10.47
N GLU A 82 11.05 15.07 11.21
CA GLU A 82 11.67 14.89 12.54
C GLU A 82 10.72 14.20 13.53
N ASP A 83 9.45 14.62 13.57
CA ASP A 83 8.42 13.97 14.38
C ASP A 83 8.18 12.50 13.95
N TYR A 84 8.25 12.23 12.65
CA TYR A 84 8.09 10.89 12.08
C TYR A 84 9.19 9.92 12.55
N LEU A 85 10.44 10.38 12.69
CA LEU A 85 11.56 9.50 13.08
C LEU A 85 11.31 8.82 14.44
N ALA A 86 10.56 9.47 15.34
CA ALA A 86 10.16 8.89 16.63
C ALA A 86 9.08 7.79 16.52
N THR A 87 8.49 7.59 15.34
CA THR A 87 7.42 6.60 15.09
C THR A 87 7.92 5.32 14.43
N LEU A 88 9.21 5.27 14.05
CA LEU A 88 9.81 4.13 13.39
C LEU A 88 9.93 2.93 14.35
N PRO A 89 9.65 1.70 13.88
CA PRO A 89 9.75 0.51 14.72
C PRO A 89 11.21 0.16 15.04
N THR A 90 12.14 0.49 14.14
CA THR A 90 13.58 0.32 14.35
C THR A 90 14.26 1.69 14.23
N PRO A 91 15.11 2.08 15.21
CA PRO A 91 15.87 3.32 15.11
C PRO A 91 16.81 3.29 13.90
N SER A 92 16.76 4.32 13.06
CA SER A 92 17.73 4.57 11.99
C SER A 92 18.88 5.47 12.47
N GLY A 93 20.00 5.43 11.76
CA GLY A 93 21.20 6.19 12.12
C GLY A 93 21.16 7.64 11.66
N PRO A 94 22.00 8.54 12.22
CA PRO A 94 22.01 9.96 11.87
C PRO A 94 22.36 10.24 10.40
N VAL A 95 23.07 9.34 9.72
CA VAL A 95 23.32 9.45 8.28
C VAL A 95 22.00 9.32 7.51
N GLU A 96 21.19 8.33 7.85
CA GLU A 96 19.91 8.04 7.21
C GLU A 96 18.84 9.12 7.49
N HIS A 97 19.11 10.07 8.39
CA HIS A 97 18.21 11.20 8.70
C HIS A 97 18.48 12.43 7.82
N VAL A 98 19.55 12.41 7.02
CA VAL A 98 19.90 13.54 6.15
C VAL A 98 18.98 13.58 4.94
N VAL A 99 18.11 14.59 4.90
CA VAL A 99 17.23 14.88 3.75
C VAL A 99 17.98 15.75 2.74
N LYS A 100 18.25 15.19 1.55
CA LYS A 100 18.89 15.86 0.42
C LYS A 100 17.93 16.79 -0.31
N ASP A 101 16.71 16.33 -0.54
CA ASP A 101 15.73 17.06 -1.33
C ASP A 101 14.28 16.74 -0.93
N VAL A 102 13.37 17.65 -1.23
CA VAL A 102 11.92 17.51 -1.00
C VAL A 102 11.18 17.98 -2.24
N ALA A 103 10.26 17.16 -2.74
CA ALA A 103 9.43 17.49 -3.90
C ALA A 103 7.96 17.20 -3.64
N LEU A 104 7.08 18.00 -4.23
CA LEU A 104 5.65 17.73 -4.27
C LEU A 104 5.38 16.74 -5.41
N ARG A 105 4.65 15.67 -5.10
CA ARG A 105 4.16 14.67 -6.05
C ARG A 105 2.65 14.83 -6.22
N LYS A 106 2.21 15.16 -7.43
CA LYS A 106 0.79 15.26 -7.84
C LYS A 106 0.41 14.07 -8.71
N GLY A 107 -0.87 13.71 -8.72
CA GLY A 107 -1.42 12.73 -9.66
C GLY A 107 -1.12 11.26 -9.37
N VAL A 108 -0.53 10.92 -8.22
CA VAL A 108 -0.19 9.52 -7.90
C VAL A 108 -1.35 8.80 -7.19
N GLY A 109 -1.85 7.74 -7.83
CA GLY A 109 -2.75 6.73 -7.26
C GLY A 109 -4.24 7.03 -7.39
N ILE A 110 -5.01 6.01 -7.79
CA ILE A 110 -6.48 6.04 -7.92
C ILE A 110 -7.22 6.35 -6.60
N GLY A 111 -6.60 6.06 -5.46
CA GLY A 111 -7.19 6.27 -4.13
C GLY A 111 -6.98 7.68 -3.53
N SER A 112 -6.24 8.56 -4.22
CA SER A 112 -5.82 9.86 -3.68
C SER A 112 -5.82 10.98 -4.72
N ALA A 113 -6.70 10.88 -5.73
CA ALA A 113 -6.85 11.91 -6.75
C ALA A 113 -7.02 13.29 -6.09
N GLY A 114 -6.00 14.15 -6.24
CA GLY A 114 -6.02 15.55 -5.82
C GLY A 114 -5.41 15.88 -4.45
N LEU A 115 -4.94 14.91 -3.66
CA LEU A 115 -4.29 15.20 -2.38
C LEU A 115 -2.77 15.33 -2.52
N PRO A 116 -2.13 16.29 -1.84
CA PRO A 116 -0.68 16.46 -1.90
C PRO A 116 0.02 15.26 -1.28
N SER A 117 1.05 14.77 -1.97
CA SER A 117 2.00 13.78 -1.47
C SER A 117 3.39 14.39 -1.60
N TYR A 118 4.22 14.32 -0.56
CA TYR A 118 5.59 14.82 -0.62
C TYR A 118 6.55 13.66 -0.76
N ASN A 119 7.54 13.78 -1.64
CA ASN A 119 8.68 12.89 -1.64
C ASN A 119 9.84 13.53 -0.90
N LEU A 120 10.53 12.74 -0.08
CA LEU A 120 11.77 13.12 0.57
C LEU A 120 12.88 12.20 0.04
N LEU A 121 13.97 12.78 -0.42
CA LEU A 121 15.17 12.06 -0.82
C LEU A 121 16.17 12.10 0.33
N LEU A 122 16.53 10.94 0.85
CA LEU A 122 17.40 10.78 2.01
C LEU A 122 18.71 10.10 1.59
N GLU A 123 19.77 10.39 2.32
CA GLU A 123 20.92 9.48 2.38
C GLU A 123 20.45 8.09 2.81
N GLY A 124 21.04 7.04 2.23
CA GLY A 124 20.81 5.68 2.69
C GLY A 124 21.70 5.30 3.86
N ARG A 125 22.01 3.99 3.96
CA ARG A 125 22.85 3.40 5.03
C ARG A 125 24.29 3.95 5.09
N SER A 126 24.69 4.74 4.10
CA SER A 126 25.99 5.39 3.93
C SER A 126 25.84 6.56 2.97
N GLN A 127 26.85 7.42 2.81
CA GLN A 127 26.80 8.58 1.89
C GLN A 127 26.97 8.22 0.39
N ALA A 128 26.80 6.94 0.04
CA ALA A 128 26.95 6.48 -1.34
C ALA A 128 25.63 6.68 -2.09
N LEU A 129 25.62 7.51 -3.12
CA LEU A 129 24.41 7.89 -3.87
C LEU A 129 23.56 6.73 -4.40
N GLU A 130 24.12 5.53 -4.55
CA GLU A 130 23.41 4.33 -4.99
C GLU A 130 22.46 3.74 -3.93
N ASN A 131 22.63 4.12 -2.67
CA ASN A 131 21.85 3.60 -1.56
C ASN A 131 20.77 4.58 -1.05
N ASP A 132 20.67 5.77 -1.66
CA ASP A 132 19.69 6.80 -1.30
C ASP A 132 18.27 6.24 -1.25
N VAL A 133 17.48 6.81 -0.34
CA VAL A 133 16.12 6.36 -0.04
C VAL A 133 15.13 7.44 -0.47
N ILE A 134 14.06 7.04 -1.14
CA ILE A 134 12.93 7.93 -1.43
C ILE A 134 11.80 7.54 -0.51
N LEU A 135 11.41 8.45 0.39
CA LEU A 135 10.19 8.31 1.18
C LEU A 135 9.04 9.04 0.47
N TYR A 136 7.81 8.57 0.67
CA TYR A 136 6.61 9.35 0.43
C TYR A 136 5.94 9.68 1.77
N MET A 137 5.53 10.94 1.93
CA MET A 137 4.68 11.43 3.01
C MET A 137 3.33 11.80 2.42
N LYS A 138 2.29 11.04 2.77
CA LYS A 138 1.00 11.12 2.12
C LYS A 138 -0.14 11.20 3.13
N GLN A 139 -1.11 12.05 2.84
CA GLN A 139 -2.27 12.21 3.70
C GLN A 139 -3.10 10.92 3.74
N ALA A 140 -3.23 10.34 4.92
CA ALA A 140 -4.05 9.17 5.13
C ALA A 140 -5.54 9.55 5.16
N GLN A 141 -6.37 8.73 4.52
CA GLN A 141 -7.82 8.96 4.41
C GLN A 141 -8.62 8.19 5.46
N VAL A 142 -9.83 8.68 5.69
CA VAL A 142 -10.85 7.93 6.43
C VAL A 142 -11.23 6.68 5.63
N PRO A 143 -11.30 5.47 6.23
CA PRO A 143 -11.64 4.24 5.53
C PRO A 143 -13.02 4.37 4.92
N ALA A 144 -13.19 3.85 3.71
CA ALA A 144 -14.48 3.84 3.06
C ALA A 144 -15.56 3.17 3.94
N VAL A 145 -15.18 2.08 4.64
CA VAL A 145 -16.08 1.31 5.51
C VAL A 145 -16.54 2.06 6.77
N ALA A 146 -15.79 3.07 7.23
CA ALA A 146 -16.12 3.82 8.45
C ALA A 146 -17.43 4.62 8.31
N ARG A 147 -17.94 4.80 7.08
CA ARG A 147 -19.25 5.41 6.81
C ARG A 147 -20.43 4.48 7.11
N TYR A 148 -20.16 3.17 7.19
CA TYR A 148 -21.18 2.13 7.29
C TYR A 148 -21.02 1.27 8.56
N VAL A 149 -19.84 1.28 9.17
CA VAL A 149 -19.55 0.51 10.39
C VAL A 149 -19.13 1.46 11.50
N ALA A 150 -19.96 1.54 12.54
CA ALA A 150 -19.63 2.28 13.76
C ALA A 150 -18.75 1.39 14.67
N ASN A 151 -17.54 1.86 14.95
CA ASN A 151 -16.63 1.23 15.91
C ASN A 151 -15.94 2.32 16.74
N GLU A 152 -16.54 2.67 17.87
CA GLU A 152 -16.07 3.76 18.74
C GLU A 152 -14.69 3.44 19.35
N LYS A 153 -14.45 2.19 19.74
CA LYS A 153 -13.16 1.73 20.28
C LYS A 153 -12.05 2.02 19.28
N ALA A 154 -12.18 1.55 18.04
CA ALA A 154 -11.20 1.81 16.99
C ALA A 154 -11.08 3.31 16.64
N ALA A 155 -12.20 4.04 16.61
CA ALA A 155 -12.19 5.47 16.31
C ALA A 155 -11.43 6.30 17.37
N SER A 156 -11.54 5.92 18.65
CA SER A 156 -10.87 6.60 19.76
C SER A 156 -9.40 6.19 19.98
N TYR A 157 -8.99 5.05 19.42
CA TYR A 157 -7.67 4.49 19.67
C TYR A 157 -6.57 5.24 18.90
N PHE A 158 -6.82 5.60 17.65
CA PHE A 158 -5.79 6.20 16.80
C PHE A 158 -5.77 7.73 16.93
N LEU A 159 -4.57 8.28 17.14
CA LEU A 159 -4.29 9.72 17.11
C LEU A 159 -4.87 10.44 15.88
N HIS A 160 -4.67 9.85 14.69
CA HIS A 160 -5.16 10.34 13.40
C HIS A 160 -5.08 9.23 12.34
N GLN A 161 -5.54 9.52 11.13
CA GLN A 161 -5.58 8.54 10.03
C GLN A 161 -4.19 8.01 9.63
N GLY A 162 -3.14 8.84 9.71
CA GLY A 162 -1.75 8.43 9.46
C GLY A 162 -1.29 7.32 10.39
N HIS A 163 -1.43 7.53 11.71
CA HIS A 163 -1.15 6.55 12.75
C HIS A 163 -1.94 5.25 12.52
N ARG A 164 -3.25 5.33 12.25
CA ARG A 164 -4.01 4.11 11.94
C ARG A 164 -3.41 3.36 10.76
N THR A 165 -3.22 4.03 9.62
CA THR A 165 -2.78 3.34 8.42
C THR A 165 -1.41 2.68 8.63
N ALA A 166 -0.48 3.33 9.34
CA ALA A 166 0.82 2.76 9.66
C ALA A 166 0.70 1.52 10.56
N GLU A 167 0.00 1.61 11.69
CA GLU A 167 -0.17 0.48 12.63
C GLU A 167 -0.93 -0.68 11.98
N SER A 168 -2.01 -0.39 11.25
CA SER A 168 -2.77 -1.42 10.54
C SER A 168 -1.95 -2.08 9.45
N GLN A 169 -1.13 -1.32 8.71
CA GLN A 169 -0.27 -1.91 7.69
C GLN A 169 0.81 -2.80 8.30
N ARG A 170 1.42 -2.41 9.43
CA ARG A 170 2.36 -3.27 10.16
C ARG A 170 1.69 -4.57 10.62
N ALA A 171 0.51 -4.49 11.21
CA ALA A 171 -0.22 -5.66 11.72
C ALA A 171 -0.73 -6.60 10.61
N LEU A 172 -0.84 -6.15 9.36
CA LEU A 172 -1.34 -6.97 8.24
C LEU A 172 -0.23 -7.52 7.34
N GLN A 173 1.03 -7.18 7.61
CA GLN A 173 2.17 -7.53 6.77
C GLN A 173 3.23 -8.30 7.56
N ALA A 174 3.51 -9.54 7.14
CA ALA A 174 4.59 -10.35 7.72
C ALA A 174 5.99 -9.71 7.61
N TYR A 175 6.17 -8.80 6.64
CA TYR A 175 7.40 -8.02 6.47
C TYR A 175 7.03 -6.57 6.15
N ALA A 176 6.73 -5.80 7.19
CA ALA A 176 6.50 -4.38 7.05
C ALA A 176 7.78 -3.64 6.64
N ASP A 177 7.63 -2.59 5.84
CA ASP A 177 8.72 -1.68 5.48
C ASP A 177 9.36 -1.06 6.76
N PRO A 178 10.69 -1.13 6.94
CA PRO A 178 11.37 -0.49 8.07
C PRO A 178 11.13 1.01 8.20
N TRP A 179 10.83 1.68 7.08
CA TRP A 179 10.49 3.10 7.01
C TRP A 179 8.99 3.38 7.17
N LEU A 180 8.18 2.36 7.40
CA LEU A 180 6.75 2.55 7.62
C LEU A 180 6.53 3.25 8.96
N GLY A 181 5.97 4.46 8.92
CA GLY A 181 5.64 5.27 10.08
C GLY A 181 4.57 6.32 9.78
N TYR A 182 4.43 7.29 10.68
CA TYR A 182 3.41 8.32 10.57
C TYR A 182 3.87 9.66 11.12
N THR A 183 3.20 10.73 10.73
CA THR A 183 3.42 12.07 11.32
C THR A 183 2.17 12.93 11.15
N THR A 184 2.23 14.18 11.60
CA THR A 184 1.22 15.21 11.35
C THR A 184 1.84 16.35 10.57
N LEU A 185 1.19 16.72 9.45
CA LEU A 185 1.56 17.89 8.65
C LEU A 185 0.35 18.79 8.52
N GLY A 186 0.46 20.05 8.94
CA GLY A 186 -0.65 21.01 8.90
C GLY A 186 -1.89 20.57 9.69
N GLY A 187 -1.70 19.84 10.80
CA GLY A 187 -2.79 19.28 11.60
C GLY A 187 -3.46 18.03 11.00
N VAL A 188 -2.93 17.50 9.89
CA VAL A 188 -3.47 16.33 9.21
C VAL A 188 -2.49 15.16 9.29
N GLY A 189 -2.99 13.99 9.70
CA GLY A 189 -2.22 12.76 9.80
C GLY A 189 -1.71 12.25 8.45
N GLN A 190 -0.41 12.01 8.38
CA GLN A 190 0.32 11.49 7.22
C GLN A 190 0.80 10.07 7.49
N LEU A 191 0.77 9.22 6.46
CA LEU A 191 1.53 7.98 6.37
C LEU A 191 2.89 8.31 5.74
N VAL A 192 3.97 7.76 6.29
CA VAL A 192 5.31 7.84 5.71
C VAL A 192 5.81 6.42 5.45
N ALA A 193 6.32 6.15 4.25
CA ALA A 193 6.96 4.88 3.91
C ALA A 193 7.92 5.05 2.73
N GLU A 194 8.75 4.04 2.48
CA GLU A 194 9.65 4.00 1.35
C GLU A 194 8.92 3.70 0.03
N VAL A 195 9.34 4.39 -1.04
CA VAL A 195 9.06 3.95 -2.41
C VAL A 195 9.91 2.71 -2.67
N SER A 196 9.28 1.53 -2.62
CA SER A 196 10.01 0.26 -2.73
C SER A 196 10.71 0.12 -4.09
N PRO A 197 12.05 -0.02 -4.12
CA PRO A 197 12.79 -0.25 -5.36
C PRO A 197 12.64 -1.68 -5.88
N TYR A 198 11.97 -2.57 -5.14
CA TYR A 198 11.81 -3.99 -5.44
C TYR A 198 10.34 -4.36 -5.64
N SER A 199 9.58 -3.47 -6.28
CA SER A 199 8.18 -3.67 -6.63
C SER A 199 8.00 -3.77 -8.15
N ALA A 200 6.95 -4.49 -8.55
CA ALA A 200 6.52 -4.58 -9.94
C ALA A 200 4.99 -4.73 -9.97
N ASP A 201 4.34 -3.99 -10.88
CA ASP A 201 2.91 -4.13 -11.11
C ASP A 201 2.61 -5.31 -12.03
N LEU A 202 1.41 -5.85 -11.87
CA LEU A 202 0.84 -6.79 -12.84
C LEU A 202 0.43 -6.02 -14.09
N ASP A 203 1.06 -6.34 -15.23
CA ASP A 203 0.60 -5.86 -16.52
C ASP A 203 -0.65 -6.63 -16.95
N TRP A 204 -1.80 -5.96 -16.95
CA TRP A 204 -3.08 -6.56 -17.33
C TRP A 204 -3.20 -6.75 -18.84
N ASP A 205 -2.44 -6.04 -19.65
CA ASP A 205 -2.46 -6.18 -21.11
C ASP A 205 -1.83 -7.53 -21.55
N ASP A 206 -0.94 -8.07 -20.71
CA ASP A 206 -0.30 -9.37 -20.91
C ASP A 206 -1.14 -10.57 -20.42
N VAL A 207 -2.27 -10.33 -19.74
CA VAL A 207 -3.16 -11.40 -19.24
C VAL A 207 -4.25 -11.70 -20.27
N ASN A 208 -4.01 -12.73 -21.08
CA ASN A 208 -4.84 -12.98 -22.27
C ASN A 208 -5.62 -14.30 -22.21
N GLU A 209 -5.19 -15.25 -21.38
CA GLU A 209 -5.83 -16.56 -21.29
C GLU A 209 -6.74 -16.71 -20.05
N PRO A 210 -7.91 -17.36 -20.15
CA PRO A 210 -8.78 -17.60 -19.00
C PRO A 210 -8.08 -18.32 -17.84
N ASP A 211 -7.12 -19.21 -18.13
CA ASP A 211 -6.34 -19.91 -17.10
C ASP A 211 -5.36 -19.00 -16.36
N GLU A 212 -4.80 -17.98 -17.04
CA GLU A 212 -3.95 -16.98 -16.40
C GLU A 212 -4.76 -16.15 -15.40
N LEU A 213 -5.94 -15.67 -15.82
CA LEU A 213 -6.85 -14.93 -14.95
C LEU A 213 -7.30 -15.78 -13.75
N ARG A 214 -7.63 -17.05 -13.98
CA ARG A 214 -7.98 -17.98 -12.90
C ARG A 214 -6.83 -18.14 -11.91
N SER A 215 -5.58 -18.24 -12.37
CA SER A 215 -4.42 -18.31 -11.49
C SER A 215 -4.25 -17.04 -10.67
N ILE A 216 -4.34 -15.86 -11.29
CA ILE A 216 -4.22 -14.58 -10.59
C ILE A 216 -5.29 -14.44 -9.51
N VAL A 217 -6.55 -14.71 -9.83
CA VAL A 217 -7.67 -14.63 -8.86
C VAL A 217 -7.50 -15.63 -7.71
N ARG A 218 -6.95 -16.82 -7.99
CA ARG A 218 -6.61 -17.79 -6.94
C ARG A 218 -5.54 -17.24 -6.00
N ASP A 219 -4.46 -16.72 -6.54
CA ASP A 219 -3.32 -16.24 -5.76
C ASP A 219 -3.67 -14.97 -4.96
N LEU A 220 -4.50 -14.08 -5.54
CA LEU A 220 -5.12 -12.96 -4.81
C LEU A 220 -6.00 -13.45 -3.66
N GLY A 221 -6.78 -14.51 -3.88
CA GLY A 221 -7.57 -15.13 -2.82
C GLY A 221 -6.72 -15.61 -1.64
N ARG A 222 -5.55 -16.21 -1.92
CA ARG A 222 -4.60 -16.65 -0.89
C ARG A 222 -3.96 -15.47 -0.17
N ALA A 223 -3.51 -14.45 -0.91
CA ALA A 223 -2.92 -13.25 -0.34
C ALA A 223 -3.89 -12.53 0.61
N VAL A 224 -5.16 -12.41 0.23
CA VAL A 224 -6.20 -11.79 1.07
C VAL A 224 -6.50 -12.63 2.31
N ALA A 225 -6.52 -13.96 2.21
CA ALA A 225 -6.69 -14.81 3.38
C ALA A 225 -5.57 -14.63 4.40
N ARG A 226 -4.31 -14.59 3.94
CA ARG A 226 -3.14 -14.28 4.79
C ARG A 226 -3.23 -12.91 5.43
N MET A 227 -3.57 -11.87 4.67
CA MET A 227 -3.76 -10.54 5.25
C MET A 227 -4.81 -10.55 6.37
N HIS A 228 -5.84 -11.38 6.28
CA HIS A 228 -6.86 -11.50 7.34
C HIS A 228 -6.40 -12.35 8.54
N SER A 229 -5.34 -13.16 8.45
CA SER A 229 -4.84 -13.98 9.56
C SER A 229 -3.68 -13.34 10.34
N VAL A 230 -2.79 -12.61 9.66
CA VAL A 230 -1.59 -11.99 10.31
C VAL A 230 -1.97 -10.97 11.40
N ALA A 231 -3.22 -10.50 11.40
CA ALA A 231 -3.71 -9.56 12.41
C ALA A 231 -3.67 -10.10 13.86
N ASP A 232 -3.55 -11.41 14.09
CA ASP A 232 -3.70 -12.03 15.40
C ASP A 232 -2.37 -12.15 16.20
N ASP A 233 -1.22 -12.42 15.55
CA ASP A 233 0.01 -12.82 16.28
C ASP A 233 1.00 -11.67 16.58
N GLU A 234 0.98 -10.56 15.82
CA GLU A 234 2.00 -9.48 15.94
C GLU A 234 1.44 -8.09 16.27
N SER A 235 0.12 -7.93 16.41
CA SER A 235 -0.42 -6.61 16.75
C SER A 235 -0.07 -6.27 18.22
N SER A 236 0.76 -5.24 18.42
CA SER A 236 1.20 -4.81 19.76
C SER A 236 0.07 -4.22 20.63
N HIS A 237 -1.20 -4.37 20.24
CA HIS A 237 -2.32 -3.55 20.70
C HIS A 237 -3.61 -4.36 20.85
N ASP A 238 -4.32 -4.15 21.98
CA ASP A 238 -5.56 -4.86 22.36
C ASP A 238 -6.82 -4.47 21.55
N LEU A 239 -6.68 -4.03 20.30
CA LEU A 239 -7.80 -3.56 19.49
C LEU A 239 -8.67 -4.72 18.99
N VAL A 240 -8.04 -5.79 18.52
CA VAL A 240 -8.65 -7.02 18.04
C VAL A 240 -8.25 -8.11 19.02
N ASP A 241 -9.22 -8.62 19.78
CA ASP A 241 -9.03 -9.58 20.87
C ASP A 241 -9.54 -10.98 20.50
N PHE A 242 -9.64 -11.27 19.21
CA PHE A 242 -10.13 -12.53 18.66
C PHE A 242 -9.36 -12.89 17.39
N SER A 243 -9.23 -14.20 17.14
CA SER A 243 -8.70 -14.72 15.88
C SER A 243 -9.63 -14.36 14.72
N THR A 244 -9.12 -13.52 13.82
CA THR A 244 -9.90 -12.99 12.70
C THR A 244 -10.26 -14.11 11.72
N GLU A 245 -9.33 -15.02 11.45
CA GLU A 245 -9.53 -16.19 10.62
C GLU A 245 -10.55 -17.16 11.22
N GLU A 246 -10.49 -17.47 12.53
CA GLU A 246 -11.48 -18.33 13.17
C GLU A 246 -12.88 -17.72 13.12
N ALA A 247 -13.00 -16.41 13.38
CA ALA A 247 -14.28 -15.72 13.33
C ALA A 247 -14.88 -15.71 11.92
N ILE A 248 -14.07 -15.48 10.89
CA ILE A 248 -14.51 -15.53 9.49
C ILE A 248 -14.93 -16.95 9.11
N VAL A 249 -14.14 -17.96 9.45
CA VAL A 249 -14.45 -19.38 9.20
C VAL A 249 -15.76 -19.77 9.86
N ALA A 250 -15.95 -19.43 11.14
CA ALA A 250 -17.17 -19.76 11.89
C ALA A 250 -18.45 -19.19 11.25
N VAL A 251 -18.37 -18.00 10.63
CA VAL A 251 -19.51 -17.37 9.94
C VAL A 251 -19.77 -18.00 8.57
N ILE A 252 -18.72 -18.37 7.82
CA ILE A 252 -18.85 -18.84 6.43
C ILE A 252 -19.12 -20.35 6.35
N ASP A 253 -18.65 -21.14 7.31
CA ASP A 253 -18.78 -22.61 7.28
C ASP A 253 -20.24 -23.10 7.29
N GLY A 254 -21.16 -22.28 7.80
CA GLY A 254 -22.60 -22.56 7.75
C GLY A 254 -23.19 -22.55 6.33
N ASP A 255 -22.57 -21.82 5.39
CA ASP A 255 -23.04 -21.72 4.00
C ASP A 255 -21.92 -21.25 3.04
N THR A 256 -20.92 -22.10 2.83
CA THR A 256 -19.78 -21.80 1.96
C THR A 256 -20.19 -21.53 0.50
N ASP A 257 -21.12 -22.31 -0.04
CA ASP A 257 -21.58 -22.12 -1.42
C ASP A 257 -22.39 -20.82 -1.57
N GLY A 258 -23.21 -20.47 -0.58
CA GLY A 258 -23.91 -19.18 -0.53
C GLY A 258 -22.95 -17.98 -0.45
N PHE A 259 -21.88 -18.07 0.35
CA PHE A 259 -20.83 -17.05 0.37
C PHE A 259 -20.15 -16.89 -1.00
N ILE A 260 -19.81 -17.99 -1.67
CA ILE A 260 -19.21 -17.95 -3.01
C ILE A 260 -20.19 -17.32 -4.02
N ALA A 261 -21.47 -17.70 -3.97
CA ALA A 261 -22.50 -17.14 -4.84
C ALA A 261 -22.65 -15.62 -4.63
N MET A 262 -22.63 -15.17 -3.36
CA MET A 262 -22.69 -13.75 -3.01
C MET A 262 -21.50 -12.96 -3.57
N LEU A 263 -20.28 -13.50 -3.49
CA LEU A 263 -19.10 -12.87 -4.09
C LEU A 263 -19.19 -12.77 -5.61
N VAL A 264 -19.68 -13.83 -6.28
CA VAL A 264 -19.85 -13.85 -7.74
C VAL A 264 -20.90 -12.82 -8.17
N ASP A 265 -22.04 -12.77 -7.49
CA ASP A 265 -23.08 -11.78 -7.75
C ASP A 265 -22.57 -10.35 -7.53
N PHE A 266 -21.85 -10.10 -6.43
CA PHE A 266 -21.20 -8.82 -6.18
C PHE A 266 -20.25 -8.43 -7.32
N ALA A 267 -19.37 -9.34 -7.74
CA ALA A 267 -18.40 -9.08 -8.81
C ALA A 267 -19.09 -8.73 -10.14
N HIS A 268 -20.17 -9.41 -10.50
CA HIS A 268 -20.95 -9.10 -11.71
C HIS A 268 -21.63 -7.74 -11.61
N ARG A 269 -22.30 -7.44 -10.49
CA ARG A 269 -22.97 -6.14 -10.27
C ARG A 269 -21.97 -4.99 -10.26
N TYR A 270 -20.86 -5.14 -9.53
CA TYR A 270 -19.82 -4.12 -9.47
C TYR A 270 -19.13 -3.92 -10.83
N GLY A 271 -18.89 -5.01 -11.58
CA GLY A 271 -18.36 -4.93 -12.93
C GLY A 271 -19.30 -4.25 -13.92
N ALA A 272 -20.62 -4.35 -13.75
CA ALA A 272 -21.58 -3.57 -14.53
C ALA A 272 -21.53 -2.08 -14.14
N GLN A 273 -21.54 -1.78 -12.85
CA GLN A 273 -21.46 -0.42 -12.30
C GLN A 273 -20.19 0.31 -12.78
N ALA A 274 -19.02 -0.33 -12.70
CA ALA A 274 -17.76 0.26 -13.14
C ALA A 274 -17.76 0.61 -14.64
N ARG A 275 -18.39 -0.21 -15.49
CA ARG A 275 -18.53 0.08 -16.92
C ARG A 275 -19.46 1.27 -17.17
N GLU A 276 -20.58 1.35 -16.47
CA GLU A 276 -21.49 2.49 -16.55
C GLU A 276 -20.83 3.78 -16.07
N ASP A 277 -20.09 3.73 -14.96
CA ASP A 277 -19.41 4.90 -14.41
C ASP A 277 -18.27 5.37 -15.32
N HIS A 278 -17.53 4.45 -15.95
CA HIS A 278 -16.55 4.81 -16.96
C HIS A 278 -17.20 5.47 -18.18
N GLN A 279 -18.33 4.96 -18.67
CA GLN A 279 -19.08 5.59 -19.76
C GLN A 279 -19.51 7.01 -19.38
N ARG A 280 -20.09 7.20 -18.19
CA ARG A 280 -20.46 8.52 -17.66
C ARG A 280 -19.25 9.44 -17.54
N PHE A 281 -18.12 8.95 -17.04
CA PHE A 281 -16.89 9.71 -16.96
C PHE A 281 -16.43 10.20 -18.34
N VAL A 282 -16.35 9.31 -19.33
CA VAL A 282 -15.97 9.65 -20.71
C VAL A 282 -16.94 10.66 -21.32
N ASP A 283 -18.25 10.49 -21.09
CA ASP A 283 -19.26 11.43 -21.58
C ASP A 283 -19.10 12.81 -20.94
N LEU A 284 -18.92 12.89 -19.62
CA LEU A 284 -18.72 14.16 -18.93
C LEU A 284 -17.41 14.83 -19.38
N PHE A 285 -16.32 14.07 -19.54
CA PHE A 285 -15.04 14.55 -20.03
C PHE A 285 -15.18 15.15 -21.44
N ARG A 286 -15.72 14.39 -22.40
CA ARG A 286 -15.88 14.83 -23.80
C ARG A 286 -16.79 16.04 -23.97
N ASN A 287 -17.72 16.25 -23.03
CA ASN A 287 -18.62 17.39 -23.04
C ASN A 287 -18.14 18.57 -22.17
N GLY A 288 -16.89 18.54 -21.67
CA GLY A 288 -16.32 19.63 -20.86
C GLY A 288 -17.03 19.85 -19.53
N ARG A 289 -17.64 18.80 -18.97
CA ARG A 289 -18.44 18.84 -17.73
C ARG A 289 -17.66 18.35 -16.50
N LEU A 290 -16.40 17.97 -16.66
CA LEU A 290 -15.48 17.67 -15.58
C LEU A 290 -14.54 18.87 -15.37
N PRO A 291 -14.66 19.61 -14.26
CA PRO A 291 -13.74 20.70 -13.96
C PRO A 291 -12.36 20.15 -13.59
N GLY A 292 -11.29 20.72 -14.18
CA GLY A 292 -9.92 20.41 -13.81
C GLY A 292 -9.30 19.17 -14.45
N VAL A 293 -9.90 18.66 -15.53
CA VAL A 293 -9.32 17.63 -16.43
C VAL A 293 -9.14 18.24 -17.82
#